data_AF-A0A644X1X1-F1
#
_entry.id   AF-A0A644X1X1-F1
#
_cell.length_a   1.000
_cell.length_b   1.000
_cell.length_c   1.000
_cell.angle_alpha   90.00
_cell.angle_beta   90.00
_cell.angle_gamma   90.00
#
_symmetry.space_group_name_H-M   'P 1'
#
loop_
_entity.id
_entity.type
_entity.pdbx_description
1 polymer ?
#
loop_
_entity_poly.entity_id
_entity_poly.type
_entity_poly.pdbx_seq_one_letter_code
_entity_poly.pdbx_strand_id
1 'polypeptide(L)'
;MDISKQRTPIIVLIAILWLACIITGTTGHFVIGMCLGVVLMFLHLLLGISKKGIVSKKFLIYPILCWAALWIVSFILSGYYATLFAGKMPTFTVFGLHPSFAPTVFLYWIGGQLTLNLGLYLLQDEWLSQKDWDDFCDEIKKLDADKKGVK
;
A
#
# COMPACT_ATOMS: atom_id res chain seq x y z
N MET A 1 16.60 2.42 -5.24
CA MET A 1 16.31 3.86 -5.10
C MET A 1 16.58 4.22 -3.67
N ASP A 2 17.52 5.13 -3.43
CA ASP A 2 17.83 5.59 -2.07
C ASP A 2 16.79 6.63 -1.64
N ILE A 3 16.13 6.36 -0.52
CA ILE A 3 15.12 7.21 0.12
C ILE A 3 15.56 7.71 1.50
N SER A 4 16.81 7.47 1.90
CA SER A 4 17.33 7.77 3.24
C SER A 4 17.13 9.25 3.62
N LYS A 5 17.44 10.16 2.70
CA LYS A 5 17.29 11.62 2.87
C LYS A 5 15.82 12.07 2.84
N GLN A 6 14.95 11.28 2.22
CA GLN A 6 13.53 11.57 2.04
C GLN A 6 12.66 10.99 3.17
N ARG A 7 13.23 10.25 4.11
CA ARG A 7 12.47 9.63 5.21
C ARG A 7 11.66 10.65 6.00
N THR A 8 12.29 11.74 6.46
CA THR A 8 11.62 12.80 7.22
C THR A 8 10.49 13.47 6.42
N PRO A 9 10.71 13.96 5.18
CA PRO A 9 9.62 14.55 4.42
C PRO A 9 8.50 13.55 4.08
N ILE A 10 8.80 12.27 3.88
CA ILE A 10 7.77 11.23 3.70
C ILE A 10 6.88 11.12 4.96
N ILE A 11 7.47 11.09 6.15
CA ILE A 11 6.71 11.02 7.42
C ILE A 11 5.84 12.27 7.62
N VAL A 12 6.38 13.46 7.35
CA VAL A 12 5.61 14.72 7.43
C VAL A 12 4.45 14.69 6.43
N LEU A 13 4.69 14.23 5.21
CA LEU A 13 3.65 14.10 4.19
C LEU A 13 2.57 13.09 4.60
N ILE A 14 2.94 11.98 5.21
CA ILE A 14 1.99 11.00 5.79
C ILE A 14 1.08 11.69 6.81
N ALA A 15 1.63 12.50 7.72
CA ALA A 15 0.83 13.21 8.72
C ALA A 15 -0.16 14.21 8.08
N ILE A 16 0.29 14.95 7.06
CA ILE A 16 -0.57 15.86 6.29
C ILE A 16 -1.69 15.08 5.58
N LEU A 17 -1.37 13.95 4.95
CA LEU A 17 -2.34 13.13 4.25
C LEU A 17 -3.38 12.53 5.19
N TRP A 18 -3.01 12.18 6.42
CA TRP A 18 -3.97 11.75 7.45
C TRP A 18 -5.01 12.84 7.72
N LEU A 19 -4.57 14.08 7.96
CA LEU A 19 -5.47 15.22 8.15
C LEU A 19 -6.35 15.44 6.92
N ALA A 20 -5.78 15.38 5.72
CA ALA A 20 -6.53 15.52 4.48
C ALA A 20 -7.60 14.43 4.31
N CYS A 21 -7.30 13.17 4.65
CA CYS A 21 -8.27 12.08 4.64
C CYS A 21 -9.42 12.30 5.62
N ILE A 22 -9.13 12.80 6.83
CA ILE A 22 -10.15 13.11 7.83
C ILE A 22 -11.06 14.23 7.33
N ILE A 23 -10.49 15.33 6.83
CA ILE A 23 -11.26 16.49 6.34
C ILE A 23 -12.13 16.09 5.14
N THR A 24 -11.57 15.39 4.16
CA THR A 24 -12.32 14.95 2.98
C THR A 24 -13.41 13.93 3.33
N GLY A 25 -13.16 13.08 4.32
CA GLY A 25 -14.17 12.16 4.86
C GLY A 25 -15.32 12.88 5.57
N THR A 26 -15.04 13.89 6.40
CA THR A 26 -16.09 14.60 7.15
C THR A 26 -16.88 15.59 6.30
N THR A 27 -16.31 16.08 5.20
CA THR A 27 -16.97 17.01 4.26
C THR A 27 -17.74 16.31 3.14
N GLY A 28 -17.79 14.98 3.12
CA GLY A 28 -18.52 14.20 2.13
C GLY A 28 -17.78 13.97 0.80
N HIS A 29 -16.53 14.42 0.69
CA HIS A 29 -15.66 14.18 -0.47
C HIS A 29 -14.99 12.79 -0.39
N PHE A 30 -15.79 11.74 -0.19
CA PHE A 30 -15.32 10.39 0.14
C PHE A 30 -14.38 9.78 -0.91
N VAL A 31 -14.66 9.96 -2.20
CA VAL A 31 -13.82 9.41 -3.29
C VAL A 31 -12.43 10.04 -3.26
N ILE A 32 -12.36 11.36 -3.05
CA ILE A 32 -11.09 12.08 -2.92
C ILE A 32 -10.32 11.56 -1.71
N GLY A 33 -11.00 11.44 -0.56
CA GLY A 33 -10.40 10.89 0.66
C GLY A 33 -9.85 9.47 0.48
N MET A 34 -10.59 8.59 -0.22
CA MET A 34 -10.12 7.24 -0.52
C MET A 34 -8.89 7.24 -1.43
N CYS A 35 -8.85 8.06 -2.48
CA CYS A 35 -7.67 8.20 -3.34
C CYS A 35 -6.45 8.74 -2.59
N LEU A 36 -6.63 9.75 -1.72
CA LEU A 36 -5.57 10.25 -0.85
C LEU A 36 -5.11 9.18 0.14
N GLY A 37 -6.03 8.35 0.64
CA GLY A 37 -5.74 7.17 1.45
C GLY A 37 -4.83 6.17 0.75
N VAL A 38 -4.98 5.97 -0.58
CA VAL A 38 -4.04 5.13 -1.35
C VAL A 38 -2.64 5.72 -1.34
N VAL A 39 -2.51 7.04 -1.57
CA VAL A 39 -1.21 7.73 -1.54
C VAL A 39 -0.58 7.61 -0.16
N LEU A 40 -1.37 7.80 0.89
CA LEU A 40 -0.94 7.63 2.28
C LEU A 40 -0.40 6.22 2.52
N MET A 41 -1.15 5.19 2.14
CA MET A 41 -0.74 3.79 2.32
C MET A 41 0.47 3.43 1.46
N PHE A 42 0.57 3.96 0.25
CA PHE A 42 1.75 3.82 -0.62
C PHE A 42 3.01 4.35 0.05
N LEU A 43 2.95 5.51 0.72
CA LEU A 43 4.09 6.06 1.45
C LEU A 43 4.49 5.20 2.66
N HIS A 44 3.52 4.63 3.38
CA HIS A 44 3.82 3.68 4.45
C HIS A 44 4.49 2.41 3.92
N LEU A 45 3.98 1.85 2.82
CA LEU A 45 4.59 0.71 2.16
C LEU A 45 6.01 1.02 1.68
N LEU A 46 6.24 2.21 1.10
CA LEU A 46 7.55 2.64 0.64
C LEU A 46 8.57 2.67 1.79
N LEU A 47 8.18 3.15 2.97
CA LEU A 47 9.01 3.09 4.17
C LEU A 47 9.21 1.66 4.65
N GLY A 48 8.15 0.84 4.68
CA GLY A 48 8.19 -0.54 5.14
C GLY A 48 9.04 -1.48 4.29
N ILE A 49 9.14 -1.24 2.98
CA ILE A 49 9.97 -2.04 2.07
C ILE A 49 11.41 -1.56 1.97
N SER A 50 11.76 -0.45 2.63
CA SER A 50 13.10 0.12 2.52
C SER A 50 14.11 -0.63 3.39
N LYS A 51 15.15 -1.18 2.77
CA LYS A 51 16.29 -1.80 3.47
C LYS A 51 17.43 -0.80 3.57
N LYS A 52 17.79 -0.37 4.79
CA LYS A 52 18.87 0.61 5.01
C LYS A 52 18.71 1.87 4.12
N GLY A 53 17.46 2.29 3.89
CA GLY A 53 17.13 3.42 3.01
C GLY A 53 17.06 3.10 1.52
N ILE A 54 17.29 1.86 1.09
CA ILE A 54 17.25 1.45 -0.32
C ILE A 54 15.96 0.69 -0.60
N VAL A 55 15.26 1.11 -1.66
CA VAL A 55 14.07 0.44 -2.20
C VAL A 55 14.40 -0.21 -3.55
N SER A 56 14.06 -1.47 -3.75
CA SER A 56 14.19 -2.13 -5.07
C SER A 56 13.22 -1.50 -6.07
N LYS A 57 13.75 -1.08 -7.24
CA LYS A 57 12.92 -0.51 -8.31
C LYS A 57 11.93 -1.54 -8.86
N LYS A 58 12.33 -2.82 -8.93
CA LYS A 58 11.46 -3.88 -9.40
C LYS A 58 10.27 -4.04 -8.46
N PHE A 59 10.55 -4.19 -7.16
CA PHE A 59 9.53 -4.31 -6.11
C PHE A 59 8.61 -3.08 -6.04
N LEU A 60 9.16 -1.89 -6.28
CA LEU A 60 8.38 -0.65 -6.33
C LEU A 60 7.41 -0.61 -7.51
N ILE A 61 7.86 -1.01 -8.71
CA ILE A 61 7.01 -1.04 -9.91
C ILE A 61 5.95 -2.13 -9.75
N TYR A 62 6.38 -3.35 -9.44
CA TYR A 62 5.51 -4.46 -9.11
C TYR A 62 6.02 -5.13 -7.83
N PRO A 63 5.21 -5.24 -6.77
CA PRO A 63 3.75 -5.06 -6.79
C PRO A 63 3.23 -3.66 -6.44
N ILE A 64 4.05 -2.78 -5.89
CA ILE A 64 3.54 -1.62 -5.12
C ILE A 64 2.80 -0.58 -5.99
N LEU A 65 3.39 -0.15 -7.11
CA LEU A 65 2.74 0.82 -8.00
C LEU A 65 1.52 0.23 -8.70
N CYS A 66 1.59 -1.04 -9.13
CA CYS A 66 0.45 -1.75 -9.70
C CYS A 66 -0.72 -1.84 -8.71
N TRP A 67 -0.44 -2.17 -7.45
CA TRP A 67 -1.43 -2.19 -6.38
C TRP A 67 -2.09 -0.82 -6.17
N ALA A 68 -1.28 0.25 -6.10
CA ALA A 68 -1.80 1.61 -5.92
C ALA A 68 -2.70 2.03 -7.10
N ALA A 69 -2.31 1.71 -8.34
CA ALA A 69 -3.11 1.98 -9.52
C ALA A 69 -4.46 1.24 -9.49
N LEU A 70 -4.47 -0.05 -9.14
CA LEU A 70 -5.70 -0.83 -9.01
C LEU A 70 -6.66 -0.24 -7.96
N TRP A 71 -6.14 0.18 -6.81
CA TRP A 71 -6.93 0.77 -5.74
C TRP A 71 -7.52 2.13 -6.15
N ILE A 72 -6.73 3.00 -6.79
CA ILE A 72 -7.21 4.29 -7.29
C ILE A 72 -8.31 4.08 -8.33
N VAL A 73 -8.09 3.20 -9.31
CA VAL A 73 -9.10 2.88 -10.33
C VAL A 73 -10.36 2.31 -9.70
N SER A 74 -10.22 1.43 -8.70
CA SER A 74 -11.34 0.90 -7.93
C SER A 74 -12.18 2.01 -7.33
N PHE A 75 -11.57 2.94 -6.58
CA PHE A 75 -12.32 3.99 -5.89
C PHE A 75 -12.98 4.98 -6.84
N ILE A 76 -12.31 5.32 -7.95
CA ILE A 76 -12.88 6.19 -8.99
C ILE A 76 -14.10 5.53 -9.63
N LEU A 77 -14.00 4.25 -10.01
CA LEU A 77 -15.13 3.52 -10.60
C LEU A 77 -16.29 3.35 -9.62
N SER A 78 -15.99 3.01 -8.36
CA SER A 78 -17.00 2.91 -7.32
C SER A 78 -17.74 4.24 -7.13
N GLY A 79 -17.00 5.36 -7.10
CA GLY A 79 -17.57 6.71 -7.02
C GLY A 79 -18.39 7.12 -8.25
N TYR A 80 -17.89 6.80 -9.43
CA TYR A 80 -18.59 7.07 -10.70
C TYR A 80 -19.93 6.34 -10.75
N TYR A 81 -19.96 5.03 -10.50
CA TYR A 81 -21.19 4.25 -10.54
C TYR A 81 -22.13 4.56 -9.37
N ALA A 82 -21.60 4.94 -8.20
CA ALA A 82 -22.42 5.39 -7.07
C ALA A 82 -23.19 6.66 -7.45
N THR A 83 -22.53 7.63 -8.07
CA THR A 83 -23.17 8.85 -8.58
C THR A 83 -24.13 8.53 -9.72
N LEU A 84 -23.70 7.69 -10.68
CA LEU A 84 -24.48 7.36 -11.86
C LEU A 84 -25.81 6.71 -11.50
N PHE A 85 -25.84 5.87 -10.46
CA PHE A 85 -27.03 5.13 -10.00
C PHE A 85 -27.62 5.66 -8.69
N ALA A 86 -27.26 6.87 -8.27
CA ALA A 86 -27.83 7.49 -7.08
C ALA A 86 -29.36 7.62 -7.21
N GLY A 87 -30.09 7.05 -6.25
CA GLY A 87 -31.55 7.11 -6.20
C GLY A 87 -32.29 6.31 -7.27
N LYS A 88 -31.61 5.44 -8.03
CA LYS A 88 -32.25 4.57 -9.03
C LYS A 88 -31.64 3.17 -9.05
N MET A 89 -32.41 2.20 -9.54
CA MET A 89 -31.91 0.85 -9.74
C MET A 89 -30.82 0.83 -10.84
N PRO A 90 -29.74 0.05 -10.66
CA PRO A 90 -28.72 -0.07 -11.67
C PRO A 90 -29.24 -0.79 -12.91
N THR A 91 -28.83 -0.33 -14.09
CA THR A 91 -29.24 -0.92 -15.38
C THR A 91 -28.57 -2.26 -15.67
N PHE A 92 -27.52 -2.59 -14.93
CA PHE A 92 -26.80 -3.86 -15.02
C PHE A 92 -26.22 -4.24 -13.67
N THR A 93 -25.80 -5.50 -13.54
CA THR A 93 -25.01 -5.97 -12.39
C THR A 93 -23.74 -6.62 -12.89
N VAL A 94 -22.75 -6.73 -12.02
CA VAL A 94 -21.49 -7.43 -12.31
C VAL A 94 -21.42 -8.63 -11.38
N PHE A 95 -21.67 -9.83 -11.90
CA PHE A 95 -21.81 -11.06 -11.11
C PHE A 95 -22.80 -10.92 -9.94
N GLY A 96 -23.92 -10.22 -10.16
CA GLY A 96 -24.92 -9.95 -9.12
C GLY A 96 -24.57 -8.81 -8.16
N LEU A 97 -23.38 -8.21 -8.27
CA LEU A 97 -22.99 -7.05 -7.47
C LEU A 97 -23.51 -5.76 -8.10
N HIS A 98 -23.82 -4.79 -7.23
CA HIS A 98 -24.09 -3.42 -7.66
C HIS A 98 -22.85 -2.85 -8.40
N PRO A 99 -23.01 -2.13 -9.53
CA PRO A 99 -21.87 -1.61 -10.29
C PRO A 99 -20.92 -0.71 -9.51
N SER A 100 -21.38 -0.01 -8.48
CA SER A 100 -20.52 0.78 -7.58
C SER A 100 -19.75 -0.04 -6.55
N PHE A 101 -20.15 -1.29 -6.31
CA PHE A 101 -19.50 -2.18 -5.36
C PHE A 101 -18.56 -3.19 -6.04
N ALA A 102 -18.87 -3.58 -7.28
CA ALA A 102 -18.06 -4.52 -8.05
C ALA A 102 -16.57 -4.12 -8.18
N PRO A 103 -16.20 -2.86 -8.47
CA PRO A 103 -14.80 -2.45 -8.53
C PRO A 103 -14.08 -2.68 -7.20
N THR A 104 -14.73 -2.39 -6.07
CA THR A 104 -14.18 -2.63 -4.73
C THR A 104 -13.87 -4.11 -4.50
N VAL A 105 -14.73 -5.01 -4.96
CA VAL A 105 -14.50 -6.46 -4.82
C VAL A 105 -13.37 -6.93 -5.75
N PHE A 106 -13.45 -6.61 -7.04
CA PHE A 106 -12.55 -7.20 -8.04
C PHE A 106 -11.19 -6.51 -8.12
N LEU A 107 -11.13 -5.18 -8.02
CA LEU A 107 -9.89 -4.41 -8.17
C LEU A 107 -9.22 -4.14 -6.83
N TYR A 108 -9.96 -3.58 -5.86
CA TYR A 108 -9.39 -3.28 -4.54
C TYR A 108 -9.08 -4.54 -3.76
N TRP A 109 -10.07 -5.44 -3.59
CA TRP A 109 -9.90 -6.60 -2.73
C TRP A 109 -9.16 -7.73 -3.44
N ILE A 110 -9.76 -8.37 -4.45
CA ILE A 110 -9.13 -9.51 -5.14
C ILE A 110 -7.87 -9.08 -5.88
N GLY A 111 -7.99 -8.10 -6.78
CA GLY A 111 -6.86 -7.61 -7.58
C GLY A 111 -5.73 -7.04 -6.74
N GLY A 112 -6.04 -6.23 -5.73
CA GLY A 112 -5.06 -5.64 -4.83
C GLY A 112 -4.35 -6.69 -3.98
N GLN A 113 -5.09 -7.62 -3.36
CA GLN A 113 -4.48 -8.68 -2.56
C GLN A 113 -3.64 -9.62 -3.43
N LEU A 114 -4.13 -10.05 -4.58
CA LEU A 114 -3.37 -10.89 -5.50
C LEU A 114 -2.09 -10.20 -5.97
N THR A 115 -2.16 -8.90 -6.30
CA THR A 115 -0.99 -8.12 -6.74
C THR A 115 0.09 -8.10 -5.66
N LEU A 116 -0.26 -7.77 -4.41
CA LEU A 116 0.71 -7.71 -3.32
C LEU A 116 1.28 -9.09 -2.97
N ASN A 117 0.42 -10.11 -2.84
CA ASN A 117 0.86 -11.46 -2.45
C ASN A 117 1.71 -12.12 -3.54
N LEU A 118 1.30 -12.02 -4.81
CA LEU A 118 2.07 -12.58 -5.92
C LEU A 118 3.40 -11.83 -6.11
N GLY A 119 3.39 -10.49 -6.00
CA GLY A 119 4.63 -9.72 -6.07
C GLY A 119 5.59 -10.02 -4.93
N LEU A 120 5.07 -10.22 -3.72
CA LEU A 120 5.89 -10.68 -2.60
C LEU A 120 6.47 -12.06 -2.89
N TYR A 121 5.67 -13.02 -3.33
CA TYR A 121 6.15 -14.38 -3.66
C TYR A 121 7.24 -14.37 -4.74
N LEU A 122 7.04 -13.60 -5.81
CA LEU A 122 7.96 -13.56 -6.96
C LEU A 122 9.23 -12.74 -6.69
N LEU A 123 9.15 -11.73 -5.83
CA LEU A 123 10.22 -10.75 -5.61
C LEU A 123 10.65 -10.67 -4.14
N GLN A 124 10.41 -11.72 -3.36
CA GLN A 124 10.77 -11.77 -1.94
C GLN A 124 12.24 -11.42 -1.71
N ASP A 125 13.15 -11.90 -2.56
CA ASP A 125 14.59 -11.62 -2.42
C ASP A 125 14.94 -10.14 -2.61
N GLU A 126 14.15 -9.41 -3.41
CA GLU A 126 14.29 -7.97 -3.58
C GLU A 126 13.88 -7.21 -2.30
N TRP A 127 12.99 -7.79 -1.47
CA TRP A 127 12.51 -7.19 -0.21
C TRP A 127 13.11 -7.76 1.08
N LEU A 128 13.52 -9.02 1.13
CA LEU A 128 14.30 -9.64 2.21
C LEU A 128 14.84 -10.97 1.68
N SER A 129 16.10 -10.98 1.25
CA SER A 129 16.71 -12.24 0.82
C SER A 129 17.01 -13.12 2.03
N GLN A 130 17.11 -14.43 1.83
CA GLN A 130 17.52 -15.35 2.90
C GLN A 130 18.84 -14.91 3.54
N LYS A 131 19.79 -14.42 2.73
CA LYS A 131 21.06 -13.87 3.22
C LYS A 131 20.86 -12.67 4.14
N ASP A 132 20.00 -11.72 3.76
CA ASP A 132 19.73 -10.55 4.62
C ASP A 132 19.14 -10.96 5.98
N TRP A 133 18.32 -12.01 5.98
CA TRP A 133 17.77 -12.58 7.20
C TRP A 133 18.83 -13.29 8.05
N ASP A 134 19.69 -14.09 7.43
CA ASP A 134 20.77 -14.79 8.11
C ASP A 134 21.77 -13.80 8.72
N ASP A 135 22.15 -12.76 7.97
CA ASP A 135 23.02 -11.67 8.42
C ASP A 135 22.42 -10.96 9.64
N PHE A 136 21.10 -10.69 9.61
CA PHE A 136 20.37 -10.12 10.76
C PHE A 136 20.41 -11.07 11.98
N CYS A 137 20.12 -12.36 11.80
CA CYS A 137 20.16 -13.34 12.88
C CYS A 137 21.54 -13.44 13.52
N ASP A 138 22.60 -13.39 12.73
CA ASP A 138 23.97 -13.45 13.22
C ASP A 138 24.40 -12.17 13.95
N GLU A 139 23.92 -11.00 13.52
CA GLU A 139 24.11 -9.74 14.26
C GLU A 139 23.46 -9.81 15.66
N ILE A 140 22.23 -10.33 15.75
CA ILE A 140 21.55 -10.51 17.03
C ILE A 140 22.29 -11.49 17.94
N LYS A 141 22.76 -12.64 17.41
CA LYS A 141 23.54 -13.62 18.20
C LYS A 141 24.81 -13.00 18.77
N LYS A 142 25.51 -12.17 18.00
CA LYS A 142 26.72 -11.47 18.46
C LYS A 142 26.40 -10.49 19.58
N LEU A 143 25.35 -9.67 19.42
CA LEU A 143 24.90 -8.74 20.46
C LEU A 143 24.53 -9.45 21.77
N ASP A 144 23.90 -10.63 21.68
CA ASP A 144 23.56 -11.43 22.86
C ASP A 144 24.77 -12.11 23.51
N ALA A 145 25.75 -12.54 22.70
CA ALA A 145 27.01 -13.08 23.21
C ALA A 145 27.82 -12.00 23.95
N ASP A 146 27.90 -10.79 23.37
CA ASP A 146 28.57 -9.64 23.99
C ASP A 146 27.90 -9.24 25.32
N LYS A 147 26.56 -9.21 25.37
CA LYS A 147 25.82 -8.98 26.62
C LYS A 147 26.05 -10.05 27.69
N LYS A 148 26.30 -11.30 27.29
CA LYS A 148 26.59 -12.40 28.23
C LYS A 148 28.05 -12.45 28.67
N GLY A 149 28.99 -11.93 27.86
CA GLY A 149 30.41 -11.82 28.18
C GLY A 149 30.79 -10.59 29.00
N VAL A 150 29.89 -9.61 29.14
CA VAL A 150 30.04 -8.43 30.02
C VAL A 150 29.48 -8.72 31.43
N LYS A 151 29.66 -9.95 31.93
CA LYS A 151 29.39 -10.32 33.33
C LYS A 151 30.68 -10.51 34.11
#